data_AF-A0A843M613-F1
#
_entry.id   AF-A0A843M613-F1
#
_cell.length_a   1.000
_cell.length_b   1.000
_cell.length_c   1.000
_cell.angle_alpha   90.00
_cell.angle_beta   90.00
_cell.angle_gamma   90.00
#
_symmetry.space_group_name_H-M   'P 1'
#
loop_
_entity.id
_entity.type
_entity.pdbx_description
1 polymer ?
#
loop_
_entity_poly.entity_id
_entity_poly.type
_entity_poly.pdbx_seq_one_letter_code
_entity_poly.pdbx_strand_id
1 'polypeptide(L)'
;MARTAAEESGLPVIYDGRRPSEILSEYQSDQAVLIHRAKTNASAHRFGSLIHSHLKDRGLILIDPGTCQIVTCGVVDPSLSTWLSEITVYPVVSGNYHESSPPDTRVIGGCLPGEPVFVNGIIIGYATGEEAVISLQDGTIQAVSGIELKDHGVEKLIRFGCPDVSKAWCKSGNIRISRPKKGSRIVQEGHVVVIDHSAMACFGAFDPDICGLVTIGDDTTSICGHIGCSRGIPVLGITDGDIDGIVPEGYAPGSVILQVVRERDDELGIEIAEKVPIEPVVWDIWVEKIIRELGDRVKVMHRE
;
A
#
# COMPACT_ATOMS: atom_id res chain seq x y z
N MET A 1 4.33 -1.61 -2.23
CA MET A 1 4.95 -0.88 -3.37
C MET A 1 6.47 -0.77 -3.33
N ALA A 2 7.15 -0.83 -2.18
CA ALA A 2 8.63 -0.85 -2.15
C ALA A 2 9.22 -2.03 -2.97
N ARG A 3 8.60 -3.22 -2.89
CA ARG A 3 8.91 -4.37 -3.76
C ARG A 3 8.87 -4.00 -5.25
N THR A 4 7.78 -3.39 -5.71
CA THR A 4 7.62 -2.94 -7.10
C THR A 4 8.72 -1.97 -7.51
N ALA A 5 9.05 -0.99 -6.68
CA ALA A 5 10.09 0.00 -6.97
C ALA A 5 11.49 -0.63 -7.06
N ALA A 6 11.78 -1.62 -6.23
CA ALA A 6 13.05 -2.36 -6.25
C ALA A 6 13.14 -3.25 -7.50
N GLU A 7 12.09 -4.01 -7.84
CA GLU A 7 12.01 -4.83 -9.05
C GLU A 7 12.17 -3.97 -10.32
N GLU A 8 11.49 -2.82 -10.40
CA GLU A 8 11.64 -1.87 -11.52
C GLU A 8 13.04 -1.28 -11.64
N SER A 9 13.79 -1.24 -10.53
CA SER A 9 15.18 -0.80 -10.49
C SER A 9 16.18 -1.94 -10.77
N GLY A 10 15.70 -3.16 -11.03
CA GLY A 10 16.54 -4.34 -11.25
C GLY A 10 17.22 -4.84 -9.97
N LEU A 11 16.73 -4.45 -8.79
CA LEU A 11 17.27 -4.90 -7.52
C LEU A 11 16.64 -6.25 -7.13
N PRO A 12 17.42 -7.20 -6.59
CA PRO A 12 16.85 -8.41 -6.02
C PRO A 12 15.97 -8.04 -4.82
N VAL A 13 14.82 -8.70 -4.69
CA VAL A 13 13.85 -8.43 -3.62
C VAL A 13 13.57 -9.68 -2.82
N ILE A 14 13.66 -9.56 -1.50
CA ILE A 14 13.09 -10.51 -0.54
C ILE A 14 11.93 -9.78 0.14
N TYR A 15 10.77 -10.43 0.16
CA TYR A 15 9.59 -9.92 0.85
C TYR A 15 9.27 -10.82 2.05
N ASP A 16 9.35 -10.25 3.24
CA ASP A 16 9.16 -10.97 4.50
C ASP A 16 7.72 -10.81 5.04
N GLY A 17 7.00 -9.77 4.62
CA GLY A 17 5.60 -9.53 4.99
C GLY A 17 5.36 -9.05 6.42
N ARG A 18 6.32 -9.23 7.33
CA ARG A 18 6.28 -8.70 8.70
C ARG A 18 6.63 -7.22 8.77
N ARG A 19 6.42 -6.62 9.93
CA ARG A 19 6.75 -5.22 10.20
C ARG A 19 8.27 -5.04 10.25
N PRO A 20 8.79 -3.86 9.84
CA PRO A 20 10.22 -3.58 9.96
C PRO A 20 10.75 -3.76 11.39
N SER A 21 9.97 -3.38 12.40
CA SER A 21 10.35 -3.56 13.81
C SER A 21 10.45 -5.03 14.22
N GLU A 22 9.54 -5.88 13.75
CA GLU A 22 9.54 -7.32 14.03
C GLU A 22 10.80 -7.96 13.42
N ILE A 23 11.05 -7.71 12.14
CA ILE A 23 12.23 -8.20 11.43
C ILE A 23 13.51 -7.74 12.13
N LEU A 24 13.63 -6.44 12.40
CA LEU A 24 14.82 -5.89 13.06
C LEU A 24 15.01 -6.50 14.46
N SER A 25 13.95 -6.69 15.23
CA SER A 25 14.03 -7.22 16.61
C SER A 25 14.58 -8.65 16.70
N GLU A 26 14.45 -9.46 15.65
CA GLU A 26 14.94 -10.84 15.59
C GLU A 26 16.36 -10.96 15.04
N TYR A 27 16.83 -9.96 14.29
CA TYR A 27 18.18 -9.97 13.76
C TYR A 27 19.21 -9.82 14.88
N GLN A 28 20.21 -10.70 14.92
CA GLN A 28 21.24 -10.76 15.98
C GLN A 28 22.31 -9.66 15.90
N SER A 29 22.25 -8.76 14.92
CA SER A 29 23.19 -7.64 14.81
C SER A 29 23.01 -6.69 16.01
N ASP A 30 24.13 -6.23 16.55
CA ASP A 30 24.16 -5.19 17.60
C ASP A 30 23.63 -3.84 17.09
N GLN A 31 23.63 -3.65 15.77
CA GLN A 31 23.21 -2.42 15.10
C GLN A 31 22.00 -2.68 14.20
N ALA A 32 20.94 -1.89 14.39
CA ALA A 32 19.79 -1.86 13.49
C ALA A 32 19.94 -0.70 12.51
N VAL A 33 20.05 -1.01 11.22
CA VAL A 33 20.09 -0.02 10.13
C VAL A 33 18.86 -0.20 9.26
N LEU A 34 18.14 0.89 9.00
CA LEU A 34 16.94 0.88 8.17
C LEU A 34 17.01 2.02 7.15
N ILE A 35 16.64 1.74 5.91
CA ILE A 35 16.44 2.77 4.89
C ILE A 35 14.94 2.99 4.73
N HIS A 36 14.48 4.22 4.92
CA HIS A 36 13.08 4.60 4.78
C HIS A 36 12.99 5.97 4.14
N ARG A 37 12.17 6.11 3.09
CA ARG A 37 11.92 7.41 2.48
C ARG A 37 10.73 8.08 3.14
N ALA A 38 10.98 9.02 4.05
CA ALA A 38 9.94 9.78 4.71
C ALA A 38 9.42 10.93 3.83
N LYS A 39 8.30 11.52 4.26
CA LYS A 39 7.64 12.64 3.56
C LYS A 39 8.18 13.99 4.03
N THR A 40 8.45 14.07 5.32
CA THR A 40 8.93 15.25 6.06
C THR A 40 9.87 14.82 7.18
N ASN A 41 10.68 15.75 7.70
CA ASN A 41 11.52 15.50 8.88
C ASN A 41 10.68 14.98 10.06
N ALA A 42 9.51 15.59 10.31
CA ALA A 42 8.61 15.13 11.36
C ALA A 42 8.22 13.65 11.18
N SER A 43 7.83 13.24 9.96
CA SER A 43 7.48 11.83 9.69
C SER A 43 8.68 10.88 9.83
N ALA A 44 9.89 11.31 9.48
CA ALA A 44 11.11 10.52 9.64
C ALA A 44 11.41 10.26 11.12
N HIS A 45 11.35 11.31 11.95
CA HIS A 45 11.57 11.19 13.39
C HIS A 45 10.48 10.35 14.06
N ARG A 46 9.20 10.52 13.68
CA ARG A 46 8.08 9.69 14.19
C ARG A 46 8.28 8.21 13.85
N PHE A 47 8.61 7.90 12.60
CA PHE A 47 8.84 6.52 12.18
C PHE A 47 10.06 5.90 12.86
N GLY A 48 11.18 6.63 12.94
CA GLY A 48 12.38 6.18 13.65
C GLY A 48 12.11 5.87 15.12
N SER A 49 11.41 6.76 15.83
CA SER A 49 11.02 6.57 17.22
C SER A 49 10.10 5.36 17.41
N LEU A 50 9.11 5.19 16.52
CA LEU A 50 8.22 4.03 16.52
C LEU A 50 9.00 2.73 16.37
N ILE A 51 9.89 2.61 15.38
CA ILE A 51 10.70 1.41 15.18
C ILE A 51 11.61 1.16 16.39
N HIS A 52 12.33 2.19 16.86
CA HIS A 52 13.24 2.10 18.01
C HIS A 52 12.55 1.60 19.28
N SER A 53 11.29 2.00 19.53
CA SER A 53 10.52 1.53 20.69
C SER A 53 10.35 0.00 20.77
N HIS A 54 10.55 -0.71 19.64
CA HIS A 54 10.47 -2.17 19.57
C HIS A 54 11.85 -2.85 19.57
N LEU A 55 12.96 -2.12 19.64
CA LEU A 55 14.32 -2.66 19.56
C LEU A 55 15.00 -2.91 20.91
N LYS A 56 14.26 -2.82 22.02
CA LYS A 56 14.78 -2.95 23.40
C LYS A 56 15.88 -1.92 23.65
N ASP A 57 17.10 -2.35 23.99
CA ASP A 57 18.23 -1.48 24.33
C ASP A 57 19.12 -1.14 23.12
N ARG A 58 18.80 -1.65 21.92
CA ARG A 58 19.62 -1.40 20.73
C ARG A 58 19.25 -0.09 20.05
N GLY A 59 20.25 0.67 19.65
CA GLY A 59 20.05 1.85 18.83
C GLY A 59 19.62 1.53 17.39
N LEU A 60 18.98 2.52 16.76
CA LEU A 60 18.55 2.51 15.37
C LEU A 60 19.28 3.61 14.59
N ILE A 61 19.81 3.26 13.43
CA ILE A 61 20.26 4.20 12.39
C ILE A 61 19.23 4.16 11.25
N LEU A 62 18.47 5.24 11.08
CA LEU A 62 17.51 5.40 10.01
C LEU A 62 18.10 6.30 8.93
N ILE A 63 18.42 5.75 7.76
CA ILE A 63 18.85 6.51 6.59
C ILE A 63 17.60 6.94 5.84
N ASP A 64 17.38 8.25 5.70
CA ASP A 64 16.21 8.81 5.03
C ASP A 64 16.57 9.63 3.78
N PRO A 65 16.52 9.02 2.59
CA PRO A 65 16.70 9.74 1.33
C PRO A 65 15.59 10.75 1.00
N GLY A 66 14.45 10.70 1.69
CA GLY A 66 13.34 11.64 1.49
C GLY A 66 13.63 13.01 2.08
N THR A 67 14.29 13.03 3.25
CA THR A 67 14.69 14.27 3.95
C THR A 67 16.18 14.55 3.84
N CYS A 68 16.95 13.65 3.24
CA CYS A 68 18.40 13.68 3.14
C CYS A 68 19.07 13.73 4.51
N GLN A 69 18.66 12.85 5.44
CA GLN A 69 19.18 12.80 6.81
C GLN A 69 19.47 11.38 7.26
N ILE A 70 20.32 11.25 8.28
CA ILE A 70 20.48 10.01 9.05
C ILE A 70 19.99 10.27 10.47
N VAL A 71 18.87 9.66 10.85
CA VAL A 71 18.28 9.80 12.18
C VAL A 71 18.79 8.69 13.08
N THR A 72 19.42 9.04 14.21
CA THR A 72 19.90 8.08 15.21
C THR A 72 18.99 8.08 16.43
N CYS A 73 18.47 6.91 16.81
CA CYS A 73 17.66 6.73 18.01
C CYS A 73 18.39 5.78 18.97
N GLY A 74 18.55 6.17 20.23
CA GLY A 74 19.32 5.39 21.21
C GLY A 74 20.83 5.44 20.99
N VAL A 75 21.56 4.50 21.61
CA VAL A 75 23.02 4.41 21.49
C VAL A 75 23.38 3.64 20.21
N VAL A 76 24.08 4.29 19.30
CA VAL A 76 24.57 3.71 18.03
C VAL A 76 26.09 3.83 17.94
N ASP A 77 26.71 3.02 17.08
CA ASP A 77 28.13 3.14 16.78
C ASP A 77 28.45 4.43 16.01
N PRO A 78 29.22 5.35 16.60
CA PRO A 78 29.58 6.62 15.95
C PRO A 78 30.34 6.40 14.65
N SER A 79 31.18 5.36 14.56
CA SER A 79 32.00 5.06 13.40
C SER A 79 31.14 4.71 12.20
N LEU A 80 30.13 3.85 12.40
CA LEU A 80 29.18 3.51 11.34
C LEU A 80 28.37 4.73 10.90
N SER A 81 27.84 5.51 11.85
CA SER A 81 27.04 6.70 11.49
C SER A 81 27.84 7.75 10.72
N THR A 82 29.13 7.93 11.06
CA THR A 82 30.05 8.82 10.36
C THR A 82 30.32 8.32 8.95
N TRP A 83 30.66 7.03 8.80
CA TRP A 83 30.90 6.43 7.49
C TRP A 83 29.67 6.50 6.58
N LEU A 84 28.47 6.25 7.11
CA LEU A 84 27.22 6.40 6.36
C LEU A 84 26.99 7.86 5.95
N SER A 85 27.28 8.81 6.83
CA SER A 85 27.18 10.24 6.54
C SER A 85 28.14 10.65 5.41
N GLU A 86 29.36 10.14 5.40
CA GLU A 86 30.35 10.40 4.34
C GLU A 86 29.90 9.85 2.98
N ILE A 87 29.35 8.63 2.93
CA ILE A 87 28.89 8.00 1.68
C ILE A 87 27.62 8.67 1.13
N THR A 88 26.67 8.98 2.01
CA THR A 88 25.37 9.54 1.62
C THR A 88 25.40 11.05 1.48
N VAL A 89 26.39 11.70 2.10
CA VAL A 89 26.46 13.16 2.28
C VAL A 89 25.30 13.69 3.14
N TYR A 90 24.63 12.82 3.90
CA TYR A 90 23.51 13.20 4.76
C TYR A 90 24.01 13.54 6.17
N PRO A 91 23.55 14.66 6.77
CA PRO A 91 23.86 14.96 8.16
C PRO A 91 23.25 13.93 9.10
N VAL A 92 23.99 13.60 10.16
CA VAL A 92 23.52 12.79 11.27
C VAL A 92 22.77 13.68 12.26
N VAL A 93 21.53 13.32 12.58
CA VAL A 93 20.66 14.02 13.53
C VAL A 93 20.15 13.08 14.61
N SER A 94 19.94 13.59 15.81
CA SER A 94 19.34 12.80 16.89
C SER A 94 17.83 12.70 16.71
N GLY A 95 17.30 11.49 16.82
CA GLY A 95 15.87 11.21 16.75
C GLY A 95 15.11 11.77 17.94
N ASN A 96 13.85 12.14 17.71
CA ASN A 96 12.99 12.64 18.79
C ASN A 96 12.34 11.46 19.52
N TYR A 97 12.26 11.57 20.84
CA TYR A 97 11.40 10.69 21.62
C TYR A 97 9.94 11.11 21.41
N HIS A 98 9.06 10.13 21.21
CA HIS A 98 7.63 10.33 21.14
C HIS A 98 6.97 9.42 22.18
N GLU A 99 6.08 10.00 22.98
CA GLU A 99 5.35 9.25 24.00
C GLU A 99 4.44 8.20 23.38
N SER A 100 4.26 7.09 24.11
CA SER A 100 3.27 6.08 23.77
C SER A 100 1.87 6.68 23.75
N SER A 101 1.02 6.21 22.84
CA SER A 101 -0.40 6.59 22.85
C SER A 101 -1.06 6.17 24.17
N PRO A 102 -2.01 6.97 24.70
CA PRO A 102 -2.85 6.55 25.81
C PRO A 102 -3.54 5.20 25.54
N PRO A 103 -3.96 4.46 26.59
CA PRO A 103 -4.76 3.26 26.44
C PRO A 103 -5.96 3.47 25.51
N ASP A 104 -6.28 2.47 24.70
CA ASP A 104 -7.40 2.45 23.74
C ASP A 104 -7.38 3.54 22.66
N THR A 105 -6.28 4.30 22.56
CA THR A 105 -6.06 5.31 21.52
C THR A 105 -4.85 4.97 20.67
N ARG A 106 -4.85 5.49 19.45
CA ARG A 106 -3.71 5.41 18.54
C ARG A 106 -3.46 6.77 17.91
N VAL A 107 -2.26 7.29 18.17
CA VAL A 107 -1.75 8.50 17.50
C VAL A 107 -1.00 8.08 16.25
N ILE A 108 -1.44 8.57 15.10
CA ILE A 108 -0.83 8.38 13.78
C ILE A 108 -0.18 9.72 13.43
N GLY A 109 1.13 9.82 13.63
CA GLY A 109 1.88 11.07 13.42
C GLY A 109 2.64 11.14 12.10
N GLY A 110 3.03 12.35 11.70
CA GLY A 110 3.70 12.59 10.43
C GLY A 110 2.73 12.57 9.24
N CYS A 111 1.47 12.88 9.50
CA CYS A 111 0.44 13.08 8.48
C CYS A 111 0.61 14.43 7.81
N LEU A 112 0.10 14.54 6.58
CA LEU A 112 -0.18 15.82 5.93
C LEU A 112 -1.70 15.94 5.77
N PRO A 113 -2.28 17.15 5.92
CA PRO A 113 -3.70 17.36 5.68
C PRO A 113 -4.14 16.85 4.30
N GLY A 114 -5.26 16.14 4.26
CA GLY A 114 -5.82 15.48 3.08
C GLY A 114 -5.27 14.09 2.78
N GLU A 115 -4.26 13.61 3.52
CA GLU A 115 -3.74 12.26 3.28
C GLU A 115 -4.71 11.16 3.73
N PRO A 116 -4.82 10.06 2.97
CA PRO A 116 -5.54 8.88 3.43
C PRO A 116 -4.85 8.30 4.66
N VAL A 117 -5.65 7.89 5.65
CA VAL A 117 -5.21 7.25 6.89
C VAL A 117 -5.61 5.78 6.86
N PHE A 118 -4.62 4.91 7.01
CA PHE A 118 -4.80 3.47 6.95
C PHE A 118 -4.76 2.83 8.33
N VAL A 119 -5.60 1.83 8.54
CA VAL A 119 -5.54 0.88 9.64
C VAL A 119 -5.56 -0.53 9.05
N ASN A 120 -4.48 -1.29 9.25
CA ASN A 120 -4.30 -2.64 8.70
C ASN A 120 -4.56 -2.73 7.18
N GLY A 121 -4.22 -1.67 6.44
CA GLY A 121 -4.39 -1.62 4.99
C GLY A 121 -5.74 -1.09 4.51
N ILE A 122 -6.70 -0.84 5.41
CA ILE A 122 -7.99 -0.23 5.09
C ILE A 122 -7.91 1.27 5.32
N ILE A 123 -8.34 2.06 4.35
CA ILE A 123 -8.46 3.52 4.49
C ILE A 123 -9.70 3.80 5.33
N ILE A 124 -9.50 4.45 6.48
CA ILE A 124 -10.57 4.75 7.42
C ILE A 124 -11.06 6.19 7.35
N GLY A 125 -10.35 7.03 6.59
CA GLY A 125 -10.58 8.46 6.56
C GLY A 125 -9.35 9.23 6.09
N TYR A 126 -9.40 10.54 6.27
CA TYR A 126 -8.34 11.46 5.83
C TYR A 126 -7.85 12.32 6.98
N ALA A 127 -6.53 12.53 7.03
CA ALA A 127 -5.92 13.36 8.04
C ALA A 127 -6.32 14.83 7.84
N THR A 128 -6.67 15.52 8.92
CA THR A 128 -6.96 16.96 8.90
C THR A 128 -5.85 17.81 9.51
N GLY A 129 -4.77 17.16 9.99
CA GLY A 129 -3.60 17.79 10.59
C GLY A 129 -2.36 16.90 10.51
N GLU A 130 -1.33 17.24 11.28
CA GLU A 130 -0.05 16.50 11.34
C GLU A 130 -0.14 15.18 12.14
N GLU A 131 -1.18 15.06 12.95
CA GLU A 131 -1.51 13.87 13.74
C GLU A 131 -2.98 13.51 13.55
N ALA A 132 -3.26 12.25 13.29
CA ALA A 132 -4.59 11.66 13.31
C ALA A 132 -4.71 10.77 14.54
N VAL A 133 -5.71 11.00 15.38
CA VAL A 133 -5.93 10.25 16.61
C VAL A 133 -7.26 9.53 16.53
N ILE A 134 -7.20 8.21 16.69
CA ILE A 134 -8.36 7.32 16.68
C ILE A 134 -8.44 6.56 18.01
N SER A 135 -9.65 6.12 18.37
CA SER A 135 -9.89 5.22 19.50
C SER A 135 -10.80 4.07 19.11
N LEU A 136 -10.74 2.96 19.84
CA LEU A 136 -11.72 1.88 19.72
C LEU A 136 -12.76 2.02 20.84
N GLN A 137 -14.01 2.30 20.50
CA GLN A 137 -15.11 2.40 21.45
C GLN A 137 -16.27 1.54 20.94
N ASP A 138 -16.85 0.72 21.82
CA ASP A 138 -17.99 -0.17 21.48
C ASP A 138 -17.76 -1.01 20.22
N GLY A 139 -16.52 -1.49 20.03
CA GLY A 139 -16.13 -2.31 18.89
C GLY A 139 -16.02 -1.56 17.55
N THR A 140 -16.07 -0.22 17.57
CA THR A 140 -15.98 0.62 16.37
C THR A 140 -14.89 1.68 16.51
N ILE A 141 -14.23 2.03 15.40
CA ILE A 141 -13.26 3.13 15.39
C ILE A 141 -13.99 4.46 15.49
N GLN A 142 -13.54 5.31 16.42
CA GLN A 142 -14.00 6.67 16.60
C GLN A 142 -12.87 7.66 16.33
N ALA A 143 -13.20 8.80 15.71
CA ALA A 143 -12.28 9.92 15.58
C ALA A 143 -12.14 10.62 16.93
N VAL A 144 -10.90 10.82 17.38
CA VAL A 144 -10.60 11.64 18.57
C VAL A 144 -10.20 13.04 18.14
N SER A 145 -9.24 13.16 17.20
CA SER A 145 -8.81 14.44 16.65
C SER A 145 -8.01 14.26 15.35
N GLY A 146 -7.96 15.30 14.51
CA GLY A 146 -7.04 15.34 13.37
C GLY A 146 -7.34 14.34 12.24
N ILE A 147 -8.55 13.81 12.20
CA ILE A 147 -9.02 12.87 11.17
C ILE A 147 -10.51 13.10 10.89
N GLU A 148 -10.88 13.00 9.62
CA GLU A 148 -12.26 12.87 9.16
C GLU A 148 -12.47 11.42 8.70
N LEU A 149 -13.36 10.68 9.38
CA LEU A 149 -13.62 9.29 9.03
C LEU A 149 -14.47 9.19 7.76
N LYS A 150 -14.18 8.18 6.94
CA LYS A 150 -14.98 7.78 5.77
C LYS A 150 -15.83 6.58 6.19
N ASP A 151 -17.15 6.71 6.13
CA ASP A 151 -18.11 5.67 6.58
C ASP A 151 -17.76 4.29 6.03
N HIS A 152 -17.55 4.20 4.72
CA HIS A 152 -17.23 2.95 4.04
C HIS A 152 -15.94 2.27 4.56
N GLY A 153 -14.94 3.06 4.97
CA GLY A 153 -13.71 2.54 5.56
C GLY A 153 -13.92 1.93 6.94
N VAL A 154 -14.76 2.57 7.76
CA VAL A 154 -15.14 2.07 9.09
C VAL A 154 -16.01 0.81 8.95
N GLU A 155 -16.97 0.80 8.02
CA GLU A 155 -17.78 -0.38 7.69
C GLU A 155 -16.92 -1.58 7.29
N LYS A 156 -15.91 -1.37 6.44
CA LYS A 156 -14.95 -2.41 6.05
C LYS A 156 -14.23 -2.99 7.26
N LEU A 157 -13.74 -2.16 8.19
CA LEU A 157 -13.11 -2.65 9.42
C LEU A 157 -14.06 -3.45 10.31
N ILE A 158 -15.31 -3.01 10.46
CA ILE A 158 -16.32 -3.76 11.24
C ILE A 158 -16.53 -5.14 10.59
N ARG A 159 -16.68 -5.19 9.27
CA ARG A 159 -16.90 -6.42 8.50
C ARG A 159 -15.73 -7.40 8.62
N PHE A 160 -14.48 -6.90 8.60
CA PHE A 160 -13.28 -7.73 8.70
C PHE A 160 -12.79 -7.96 10.14
N GLY A 161 -13.46 -7.34 11.13
CA GLY A 161 -13.09 -7.35 12.54
C GLY A 161 -12.20 -6.17 12.90
N CYS A 162 -12.72 -5.27 13.74
CA CYS A 162 -11.96 -4.10 14.19
C CYS A 162 -10.72 -4.54 14.98
N PRO A 163 -9.53 -4.05 14.60
CA PRO A 163 -8.30 -4.45 15.27
C PRO A 163 -8.14 -3.74 16.62
N ASP A 164 -7.31 -4.33 17.47
CA ASP A 164 -6.71 -3.62 18.60
C ASP A 164 -5.88 -2.44 18.05
N VAL A 165 -6.37 -1.21 18.26
CA VAL A 165 -5.75 0.02 17.74
C VAL A 165 -4.34 0.25 18.28
N SER A 166 -4.01 -0.30 19.46
CA SER A 166 -2.66 -0.23 20.02
C SER A 166 -1.67 -1.08 19.22
N LYS A 167 -2.15 -2.18 18.62
CA LYS A 167 -1.35 -3.12 17.82
C LYS A 167 -1.53 -2.93 16.32
N ALA A 168 -2.53 -2.19 15.86
CA ALA A 168 -2.82 -2.03 14.45
C ALA A 168 -1.63 -1.43 13.67
N TRP A 169 -1.49 -1.85 12.40
CA TRP A 169 -0.56 -1.25 11.47
C TRP A 169 -1.20 0.01 10.89
N CYS A 170 -0.79 1.16 11.41
CA CYS A 170 -1.29 2.45 10.98
C CYS A 170 -0.26 3.21 10.16
N LYS A 171 -0.71 3.91 9.12
CA LYS A 171 0.12 4.80 8.28
C LYS A 171 -0.75 5.86 7.62
N SER A 172 -0.13 6.91 7.09
CA SER A 172 -0.81 7.93 6.29
C SER A 172 -0.07 8.24 4.98
N GLY A 173 -0.83 8.69 4.00
CA GLY A 173 -0.34 9.16 2.72
C GLY A 173 -0.19 8.08 1.65
N ASN A 174 0.27 8.52 0.48
CA ASN A 174 0.33 7.66 -0.70
C ASN A 174 1.32 6.51 -0.51
N ILE A 175 0.92 5.31 -0.97
CA ILE A 175 1.78 4.13 -0.87
C ILE A 175 2.84 4.09 -1.97
N ARG A 176 2.65 4.87 -3.04
CA ARG A 176 3.64 5.15 -4.09
C ARG A 176 3.32 6.47 -4.78
N ILE A 177 4.36 7.26 -5.09
CA ILE A 177 4.23 8.54 -5.80
C ILE A 177 4.71 8.49 -7.26
N SER A 178 5.66 7.61 -7.58
CA SER A 178 6.18 7.47 -8.94
C SER A 178 5.22 6.64 -9.79
N ARG A 179 4.96 7.09 -11.02
CA ARG A 179 4.27 6.27 -12.03
C ARG A 179 5.02 4.96 -12.28
N PRO A 180 4.32 3.86 -12.65
CA PRO A 180 4.99 2.62 -12.98
C PRO A 180 5.73 2.75 -14.32
N LYS A 181 6.86 2.06 -14.47
CA LYS A 181 7.44 1.83 -15.80
C LYS A 181 6.45 1.00 -16.63
N LYS A 182 6.32 1.29 -17.93
CA LYS A 182 5.51 0.46 -18.83
C LYS A 182 6.31 -0.75 -19.30
N GLY A 183 5.84 -1.95 -18.95
CA GLY A 183 6.32 -3.21 -19.49
C GLY A 183 5.62 -3.56 -20.80
N SER A 184 6.29 -4.32 -21.66
CA SER A 184 5.68 -4.88 -22.87
C SER A 184 4.78 -6.06 -22.51
N ARG A 185 3.61 -6.16 -23.14
CA ARG A 185 2.74 -7.32 -22.99
C ARG A 185 3.33 -8.50 -23.76
N ILE A 186 3.64 -9.57 -23.03
CA ILE A 186 4.28 -10.78 -23.57
C ILE A 186 3.25 -11.89 -23.79
N VAL A 187 2.35 -12.09 -22.83
CA VAL A 187 1.35 -13.17 -22.85
C VAL A 187 0.03 -12.61 -23.36
N GLN A 188 -0.49 -13.20 -24.44
CA GLN A 188 -1.80 -12.84 -25.02
C GLN A 188 -2.88 -13.88 -24.71
N GLU A 189 -2.46 -15.14 -24.60
CA GLU A 189 -3.30 -16.29 -24.26
C GLU A 189 -2.75 -16.96 -23.01
N GLY A 190 -3.63 -17.26 -22.05
CA GLY A 190 -3.23 -17.75 -20.74
C GLY A 190 -4.38 -17.75 -19.75
N HIS A 191 -4.08 -18.01 -18.48
CA HIS A 191 -5.08 -17.97 -17.42
C HIS A 191 -5.34 -16.54 -16.95
N VAL A 192 -6.54 -16.33 -16.41
CA VAL A 192 -6.98 -15.07 -15.82
C VAL A 192 -7.08 -15.27 -14.31
N VAL A 193 -6.56 -14.32 -13.53
CA VAL A 193 -6.62 -14.36 -12.06
C VAL A 193 -7.53 -13.27 -11.54
N VAL A 194 -8.45 -13.63 -10.64
CA VAL A 194 -9.30 -12.67 -9.92
C VAL A 194 -8.56 -12.18 -8.68
N ILE A 195 -8.48 -10.86 -8.51
CA ILE A 195 -7.99 -10.20 -7.31
C ILE A 195 -9.15 -9.40 -6.70
N ASP A 196 -9.63 -9.89 -5.57
CA ASP A 196 -10.78 -9.33 -4.85
C ASP A 196 -10.30 -8.64 -3.56
N HIS A 197 -10.41 -7.31 -3.51
CA HIS A 197 -10.14 -6.46 -2.33
C HIS A 197 -8.79 -6.65 -1.59
N SER A 198 -7.86 -7.41 -2.18
CA SER A 198 -6.55 -7.71 -1.62
C SER A 198 -5.49 -7.51 -2.69
N ALA A 199 -5.15 -6.25 -2.96
CA ALA A 199 -4.17 -5.91 -3.98
C ALA A 199 -2.80 -6.58 -3.78
N MET A 200 -2.43 -6.87 -2.53
CA MET A 200 -1.20 -7.61 -2.22
C MET A 200 -1.19 -9.04 -2.78
N ALA A 201 -2.36 -9.67 -2.95
CA ALA A 201 -2.47 -11.01 -3.54
C ALA A 201 -1.97 -11.04 -4.99
N CYS A 202 -1.96 -9.90 -5.70
CA CYS A 202 -1.48 -9.85 -7.08
C CYS A 202 -0.02 -10.30 -7.20
N PHE A 203 0.81 -10.09 -6.16
CA PHE A 203 2.20 -10.54 -6.20
C PHE A 203 2.36 -12.07 -6.23
N GLY A 204 1.38 -12.81 -5.72
CA GLY A 204 1.33 -14.27 -5.84
C GLY A 204 0.68 -14.75 -7.13
N ALA A 205 0.01 -13.86 -7.87
CA ALA A 205 -0.69 -14.17 -9.11
C ALA A 205 0.18 -14.09 -10.36
N PHE A 206 1.40 -13.55 -10.28
CA PHE A 206 2.23 -13.33 -11.47
C PHE A 206 3.02 -14.59 -11.88
N ASP A 207 2.30 -15.61 -12.34
CA ASP A 207 2.86 -16.81 -12.98
C ASP A 207 3.12 -16.55 -14.48
N PRO A 208 4.17 -17.15 -15.09
CA PRO A 208 4.41 -17.09 -16.53
C PRO A 208 3.23 -17.34 -17.47
N ASP A 209 2.19 -18.07 -17.05
CA ASP A 209 1.04 -18.43 -17.88
C ASP A 209 -0.16 -17.48 -17.74
N ILE A 210 -0.05 -16.40 -16.94
CA ILE A 210 -1.13 -15.44 -16.76
C ILE A 210 -1.19 -14.44 -17.92
N CYS A 211 -2.37 -14.29 -18.52
CA CYS A 211 -2.62 -13.35 -19.60
C CYS A 211 -3.28 -12.04 -19.14
N GLY A 212 -3.84 -11.99 -17.92
CA GLY A 212 -4.39 -10.77 -17.33
C GLY A 212 -5.03 -10.99 -15.97
N LEU A 213 -5.40 -9.89 -15.31
CA LEU A 213 -6.05 -9.89 -14.00
C LEU A 213 -7.46 -9.31 -14.09
N VAL A 214 -8.42 -9.93 -13.40
CA VAL A 214 -9.70 -9.28 -13.08
C VAL A 214 -9.57 -8.68 -11.69
N THR A 215 -9.88 -7.39 -11.53
CA THR A 215 -9.75 -6.71 -10.23
C THR A 215 -11.08 -6.12 -9.81
N ILE A 216 -11.43 -6.28 -8.53
CA ILE A 216 -12.67 -5.78 -7.94
C ILE A 216 -12.29 -4.78 -6.84
N GLY A 217 -12.87 -3.58 -6.89
CA GLY A 217 -12.48 -2.45 -6.06
C GLY A 217 -11.70 -1.40 -6.84
N ASP A 218 -12.03 -0.13 -6.64
CA ASP A 218 -11.32 1.02 -7.20
C ASP A 218 -9.82 1.00 -6.83
N ASP A 219 -9.51 0.94 -5.54
CA ASP A 219 -8.13 0.90 -5.05
C ASP A 219 -7.38 -0.37 -5.42
N THR A 220 -8.07 -1.52 -5.38
CA THR A 220 -7.51 -2.80 -5.83
C THR A 220 -7.10 -2.70 -7.29
N THR A 221 -7.99 -2.18 -8.13
CA THR A 221 -7.77 -1.97 -9.57
C THR A 221 -6.61 -1.02 -9.82
N SER A 222 -6.55 0.11 -9.11
CA SER A 222 -5.47 1.08 -9.25
C SER A 222 -4.11 0.49 -8.85
N ILE A 223 -4.03 -0.23 -7.72
CA ILE A 223 -2.78 -0.86 -7.26
C ILE A 223 -2.37 -2.03 -8.17
N CYS A 224 -3.29 -2.93 -8.51
CA CYS A 224 -2.99 -4.08 -9.37
C CYS A 224 -2.63 -3.64 -10.79
N GLY A 225 -3.34 -2.65 -11.34
CA GLY A 225 -2.97 -2.01 -12.60
C GLY A 225 -1.56 -1.46 -12.55
N HIS A 226 -1.24 -0.72 -11.48
CA HIS A 226 0.08 -0.14 -11.29
C HIS A 226 1.19 -1.21 -11.24
N ILE A 227 0.99 -2.30 -10.49
CA ILE A 227 1.98 -3.38 -10.35
C ILE A 227 2.07 -4.21 -11.65
N GLY A 228 0.94 -4.47 -12.30
CA GLY A 228 0.84 -5.20 -13.57
C GLY A 228 1.45 -4.42 -14.75
N CYS A 229 1.36 -3.09 -14.73
CA CYS A 229 1.90 -2.20 -15.75
C CYS A 229 3.39 -2.42 -15.99
N SER A 230 4.19 -2.53 -14.93
CA SER A 230 5.64 -2.80 -15.05
C SER A 230 5.97 -4.20 -15.54
N ARG A 231 5.00 -5.12 -15.50
CA ARG A 231 5.12 -6.52 -15.94
C ARG A 231 4.48 -6.76 -17.31
N GLY A 232 3.80 -5.76 -17.87
CA GLY A 232 3.02 -5.93 -19.10
C GLY A 232 1.79 -6.82 -18.93
N ILE A 233 1.26 -6.95 -17.71
CA ILE A 233 0.08 -7.76 -17.41
C ILE A 233 -1.13 -6.82 -17.33
N PRO A 234 -2.12 -6.96 -18.23
CA PRO A 234 -3.30 -6.10 -18.26
C PRO A 234 -4.27 -6.41 -17.13
N VAL A 235 -5.12 -5.42 -16.81
CA VAL A 235 -6.20 -5.55 -15.84
C VAL A 235 -7.56 -5.29 -16.50
N LEU A 236 -8.56 -6.10 -16.15
CA LEU A 236 -9.97 -5.80 -16.31
C LEU A 236 -10.49 -5.38 -14.94
N GLY A 237 -10.58 -4.08 -14.70
CA GLY A 237 -11.00 -3.53 -13.41
C GLY A 237 -12.49 -3.26 -13.34
N ILE A 238 -13.12 -3.66 -12.24
CA ILE A 238 -14.53 -3.42 -11.92
C ILE A 238 -14.56 -2.47 -10.73
N THR A 239 -15.11 -1.28 -10.94
CA THR A 239 -15.04 -0.14 -10.01
C THR A 239 -16.42 0.49 -9.86
N ASP A 240 -16.69 1.19 -8.76
CA ASP A 240 -17.91 1.97 -8.56
C ASP A 240 -17.67 3.49 -8.55
N GLY A 241 -16.41 3.90 -8.52
CA GLY A 241 -15.98 5.30 -8.65
C GLY A 241 -15.61 5.95 -7.32
N ASP A 242 -15.36 5.17 -6.26
CA ASP A 242 -14.99 5.65 -4.93
C ASP A 242 -13.46 5.72 -4.66
N ILE A 243 -12.64 5.71 -5.72
CA ILE A 243 -11.17 5.70 -5.67
C ILE A 243 -10.53 6.69 -4.68
N ASP A 244 -9.59 6.18 -3.85
CA ASP A 244 -8.91 6.98 -2.82
C ASP A 244 -7.60 7.64 -3.29
N GLY A 245 -7.12 7.32 -4.50
CA GLY A 245 -6.01 8.05 -5.15
C GLY A 245 -4.62 7.77 -4.55
N ILE A 246 -4.42 6.58 -3.98
CA ILE A 246 -3.23 6.26 -3.15
C ILE A 246 -1.98 5.83 -3.93
N VAL A 247 -2.13 5.59 -5.24
CA VAL A 247 -1.06 5.40 -6.23
C VAL A 247 -1.42 6.16 -7.50
N PRO A 248 -0.43 6.66 -8.27
CA PRO A 248 -0.72 7.18 -9.59
C PRO A 248 -1.16 6.04 -10.51
N GLU A 249 -2.17 6.30 -11.32
CA GLU A 249 -2.64 5.34 -12.33
C GLU A 249 -1.52 4.96 -13.30
N GLY A 250 -1.56 3.69 -13.70
CA GLY A 250 -0.74 3.15 -14.77
C GLY A 250 -1.22 1.75 -15.10
N TYR A 251 -1.45 1.49 -16.38
CA TYR A 251 -2.03 0.25 -16.87
C TYR A 251 -1.19 -0.30 -18.01
N ALA A 252 -1.12 -1.64 -18.12
CA ALA A 252 -0.46 -2.30 -19.25
C ALA A 252 -1.35 -2.26 -20.51
N PRO A 253 -0.77 -2.34 -21.72
CA PRO A 253 -1.55 -2.44 -22.95
C PRO A 253 -2.58 -3.58 -22.91
N GLY A 254 -3.82 -3.29 -23.32
CA GLY A 254 -4.95 -4.24 -23.23
C GLY A 254 -5.71 -4.20 -21.89
N SER A 255 -5.38 -3.28 -20.99
CA SER A 255 -6.17 -3.06 -19.78
C SER A 255 -7.47 -2.31 -20.09
N VAL A 256 -8.53 -2.65 -19.38
CA VAL A 256 -9.84 -1.98 -19.47
C VAL A 256 -10.39 -1.77 -18.06
N ILE A 257 -10.82 -0.55 -17.75
CA ILE A 257 -11.49 -0.24 -16.48
C ILE A 257 -12.96 0.04 -16.74
N LEU A 258 -13.83 -0.72 -16.07
CA LEU A 258 -15.28 -0.66 -16.14
C LEU A 258 -15.82 -0.09 -14.84
N GLN A 259 -16.57 1.01 -14.95
CA GLN A 259 -17.34 1.53 -13.83
C GLN A 259 -18.79 1.03 -13.90
N VAL A 260 -19.28 0.47 -12.81
CA VAL A 260 -20.68 0.04 -12.67
C VAL A 260 -21.63 1.23 -12.65
N VAL A 261 -22.82 1.08 -13.25
CA VAL A 261 -23.77 2.20 -13.41
C VAL A 261 -24.86 2.22 -12.33
N ARG A 262 -25.35 1.05 -11.90
CA ARG A 262 -26.52 0.93 -11.01
C ARG A 262 -26.31 0.03 -9.78
N GLU A 263 -25.26 -0.76 -9.78
CA GLU A 263 -24.91 -1.76 -8.76
C GLU A 263 -23.59 -1.36 -8.09
N ARG A 264 -23.15 -2.10 -7.06
CA ARG A 264 -21.80 -1.97 -6.50
C ARG A 264 -20.82 -2.86 -7.25
N ASP A 265 -19.56 -2.49 -7.24
CA ASP A 265 -18.47 -3.28 -7.80
C ASP A 265 -18.35 -4.66 -7.13
N ASP A 266 -18.57 -4.76 -5.82
CA ASP A 266 -18.67 -6.01 -5.05
C ASP A 266 -19.67 -7.00 -5.69
N GLU A 267 -20.83 -6.50 -6.11
CA GLU A 267 -21.95 -7.32 -6.59
C GLU A 267 -21.67 -7.80 -8.03
N LEU A 268 -21.28 -6.88 -8.90
CA LEU A 268 -20.94 -7.23 -10.28
C LEU A 268 -19.64 -8.04 -10.38
N GLY A 269 -18.68 -7.72 -9.52
CA GLY A 269 -17.37 -8.36 -9.47
C GLY A 269 -17.47 -9.85 -9.22
N ILE A 270 -18.37 -10.29 -8.33
CA ILE A 270 -18.64 -11.71 -8.08
C ILE A 270 -19.17 -12.40 -9.34
N GLU A 271 -20.13 -11.78 -10.04
CA GLU A 271 -20.68 -12.33 -11.30
C GLU A 271 -19.58 -12.51 -12.36
N ILE A 272 -18.69 -11.52 -12.49
CA ILE A 272 -17.58 -11.57 -13.47
C ILE A 272 -16.53 -12.59 -13.04
N ALA A 273 -16.23 -12.70 -11.74
CA ALA A 273 -15.31 -13.69 -11.20
C ALA A 273 -15.79 -15.12 -11.50
N GLU A 274 -17.09 -15.40 -11.39
CA GLU A 274 -17.67 -16.71 -11.75
C GLU A 274 -17.58 -17.03 -13.25
N LYS A 275 -17.42 -16.01 -14.11
CA LYS A 275 -17.24 -16.16 -15.56
C LYS A 275 -15.78 -16.33 -15.97
N VAL A 276 -14.83 -16.22 -15.03
CA VAL A 276 -13.41 -16.48 -15.32
C VAL A 276 -13.23 -17.97 -15.62
N PRO A 277 -12.76 -18.32 -16.83
CA PRO A 277 -12.63 -19.70 -17.25
C PRO A 277 -11.46 -20.40 -16.54
N ILE A 278 -11.58 -21.71 -16.38
CA ILE A 278 -10.51 -22.57 -15.86
C ILE A 278 -9.44 -22.77 -16.94
N GLU A 279 -9.86 -22.87 -18.20
CA GLU A 279 -8.99 -22.99 -19.36
C GLU A 279 -8.36 -21.65 -19.79
N PRO A 280 -7.19 -21.68 -20.44
CA PRO A 280 -6.58 -20.50 -21.03
C PRO A 280 -7.50 -19.80 -22.04
N VAL A 281 -7.44 -18.47 -22.06
CA VAL A 281 -8.15 -17.63 -23.02
C VAL A 281 -7.24 -16.60 -23.64
N VAL A 282 -7.60 -16.19 -24.86
CA VAL A 282 -7.07 -14.97 -25.48
C VAL A 282 -7.69 -13.77 -24.78
N TRP A 283 -6.88 -13.05 -24.01
CA TRP A 283 -7.32 -11.98 -23.11
C TRP A 283 -8.25 -10.96 -23.79
N ASP A 284 -7.85 -10.41 -24.93
CA ASP A 284 -8.62 -9.34 -25.59
C ASP A 284 -9.99 -9.84 -26.08
N ILE A 285 -10.05 -11.09 -26.55
CA ILE A 285 -11.32 -11.71 -27.00
C ILE A 285 -12.25 -11.93 -25.81
N TRP A 286 -11.70 -12.41 -24.70
CA TRP A 286 -12.47 -12.67 -23.49
C TRP A 286 -12.99 -11.37 -22.86
N VAL A 287 -12.14 -10.34 -22.74
CA VAL A 287 -12.55 -9.02 -22.24
C VAL A 287 -13.65 -8.40 -23.11
N GLU A 288 -13.52 -8.45 -24.44
CA GLU A 288 -14.56 -7.96 -25.34
C GLU A 288 -15.89 -8.71 -25.19
N LYS A 289 -15.84 -10.02 -24.96
CA LYS A 289 -17.04 -10.82 -24.66
C LYS A 289 -17.71 -10.35 -23.37
N ILE A 290 -16.94 -10.16 -22.29
CA ILE A 290 -17.47 -9.67 -21.02
C ILE A 290 -18.13 -8.29 -21.19
N ILE A 291 -17.46 -7.35 -21.86
CA ILE A 291 -18.00 -5.99 -22.08
C ILE A 291 -19.32 -6.03 -22.85
N ARG A 292 -19.42 -6.87 -23.88
CA ARG A 292 -20.67 -7.04 -24.65
C ARG A 292 -21.80 -7.66 -23.83
N GLU A 293 -21.48 -8.63 -22.96
CA GLU A 293 -22.47 -9.25 -22.07
C GLU A 293 -23.00 -8.26 -21.03
N LEU A 294 -22.14 -7.40 -20.49
CA LEU A 294 -22.51 -6.41 -19.47
C LEU A 294 -23.33 -5.24 -20.06
N GLY A 295 -23.08 -4.87 -21.32
CA GLY A 295 -23.88 -3.88 -22.03
C GLY A 295 -23.97 -2.53 -21.31
N ASP A 296 -25.19 -2.09 -21.00
CA ASP A 296 -25.48 -0.81 -20.36
C ASP A 296 -25.29 -0.80 -18.83
N ARG A 297 -24.94 -1.95 -18.23
CA ARG A 297 -24.63 -2.06 -16.78
C ARG A 297 -23.33 -1.38 -16.41
N VAL A 298 -22.42 -1.19 -17.37
CA VAL A 298 -21.07 -0.65 -17.15
C VAL A 298 -20.74 0.48 -18.13
N LYS A 299 -19.81 1.34 -17.72
CA LYS A 299 -19.17 2.35 -18.57
C LYS A 299 -17.67 2.06 -18.66
N VAL A 300 -17.11 2.12 -19.86
CA VAL A 300 -15.66 2.03 -20.04
C VAL A 300 -15.05 3.37 -19.64
N MET A 301 -14.32 3.38 -18.53
CA MET A 301 -13.64 4.58 -18.02
C MET A 301 -12.23 4.72 -18.57
N HIS A 302 -11.59 3.59 -18.87
CA HIS A 302 -10.25 3.55 -19.42
C HIS A 302 -10.08 2.33 -20.34
N ARG A 303 -9.28 2.53 -21.40
CA ARG A 303 -8.84 1.50 -22.34
C ARG A 303 -7.47 1.88 -22.88
N GLU A 304 -6.49 1.02 -22.63
CA GLU A 304 -5.08 1.20 -23.05
C GLU A 304 -4.74 0.43 -24.33
#